data_AF-A0A8H7P2A2-F1
#
_entry.id   AF-A0A8H7P2A2-F1
#
_cell.length_a   1.000
_cell.length_b   1.000
_cell.length_c   1.000
_cell.angle_alpha   90.00
_cell.angle_beta   90.00
_cell.angle_gamma   90.00
#
_symmetry.space_group_name_H-M   'P 1'
#
loop_
_entity.id
_entity.type
_entity.pdbx_description
1 polymer ?
#
loop_
_entity_poly.entity_id
_entity_poly.type
_entity_poly.pdbx_seq_one_letter_code
_entity_poly.pdbx_strand_id
1 'polypeptide(L)'
;MHASTSAKKQEARIAALQEEIEDLQKTLGEGEDAAKIVSRHIKLLHQYNEAKDAAQVRIPSLATNRQMTIRQVHEDYGLTDRD
;
A
#
# COMPACT_ATOMS: atom_id res chain seq x y z
N MET A 1 0.40 -5.28 -39.31
CA MET A 1 1.38 -4.32 -39.87
C MET A 1 2.26 -3.84 -38.73
N HIS A 2 3.38 -4.53 -38.50
CA HIS A 2 4.27 -4.29 -37.37
C HIS A 2 5.08 -3.01 -37.60
N ALA A 3 4.99 -2.07 -36.67
CA ALA A 3 5.77 -0.84 -36.69
C ALA A 3 7.27 -1.18 -36.51
N SER A 4 8.05 -1.06 -37.59
CA SER A 4 9.51 -1.16 -37.56
C SER A 4 10.11 0.15 -37.03
N THR A 5 9.99 0.38 -35.72
CA THR A 5 10.95 1.26 -35.05
C THR A 5 12.33 0.62 -35.24
N SER A 6 13.18 1.27 -36.05
CA SER A 6 14.54 0.84 -36.39
C SER A 6 15.25 0.21 -35.17
N ALA A 7 15.79 -1.00 -35.32
CA ALA A 7 16.42 -1.78 -34.24
C ALA A 7 17.37 -0.93 -33.35
N LYS A 8 18.09 0.02 -33.95
CA LYS A 8 18.93 1.01 -33.24
C LYS A 8 18.19 1.89 -32.23
N LYS A 9 16.97 2.34 -32.53
CA LYS A 9 16.14 3.10 -31.58
C LYS A 9 15.60 2.20 -30.47
N GLN A 10 15.35 0.93 -30.77
CA GLN A 10 14.96 -0.07 -29.78
C GLN A 10 16.11 -0.30 -28.79
N GLU A 11 17.32 -0.52 -29.28
CA GLU A 11 18.54 -0.73 -28.49
C GLU A 11 18.87 0.48 -27.62
N ALA A 12 18.82 1.69 -28.18
CA ALA A 12 19.06 2.91 -27.41
C ALA A 12 18.03 3.11 -26.28
N ARG A 13 16.78 2.69 -26.51
CA ARG A 13 15.73 2.78 -25.50
C ARG A 13 15.86 1.70 -24.43
N ILE A 14 16.31 0.51 -24.79
CA ILE A 14 16.63 -0.56 -23.83
C ILE A 14 17.79 -0.13 -22.93
N ALA A 15 18.86 0.45 -23.50
CA ALA A 15 20.00 0.94 -22.73
C ALA A 15 19.61 2.06 -21.75
N ALA A 16 18.80 3.04 -22.19
CA ALA A 16 18.31 4.11 -21.31
C ALA A 16 17.43 3.56 -20.17
N LEU A 17 16.57 2.58 -20.46
CA LEU A 17 15.74 1.93 -19.42
C LEU A 17 16.58 1.11 -18.44
N GLN A 18 17.68 0.49 -18.89
CA GLN A 18 18.59 -0.24 -18.01
C GLN A 18 19.32 0.69 -17.05
N GLU A 19 19.81 1.84 -17.53
CA GLU A 19 20.45 2.86 -16.71
C GLU A 19 19.49 3.40 -15.64
N GLU A 20 18.24 3.66 -16.02
CA GLU A 20 17.19 4.12 -15.10
C GLU A 20 16.85 3.05 -14.04
N ILE A 21 16.81 1.76 -14.42
CA ILE A 21 16.64 0.65 -13.46
C ILE A 21 17.82 0.59 -12.49
N GLU A 22 19.06 0.77 -12.95
CA GLU A 22 20.25 0.70 -12.11
C GLU A 22 20.28 1.84 -11.08
N ASP A 23 19.89 3.06 -11.47
CA ASP A 23 19.80 4.19 -10.55
C ASP A 23 18.65 4.05 -9.54
N LEU A 24 17.51 3.49 -9.97
CA LEU A 24 16.41 3.14 -9.07
C LEU A 24 16.81 2.03 -8.09
N GLN A 25 17.59 1.04 -8.53
CA GLN A 25 18.12 -0.02 -7.65
C GLN A 25 19.12 0.52 -6.62
N LYS A 26 20.00 1.45 -7.01
CA LYS A 26 20.90 2.14 -6.04
C LYS A 26 20.11 2.92 -4.99
N THR A 27 19.02 3.56 -5.38
CA THR A 27 18.15 4.32 -4.47
C THR A 27 17.41 3.40 -3.49
N LEU A 28 17.06 2.19 -3.91
CA LEU A 28 16.38 1.20 -3.07
C LEU A 28 17.28 0.56 -2.01
N GLY A 29 18.59 0.51 -2.25
CA GLY A 29 19.56 -0.16 -1.39
C GLY A 29 19.97 -1.54 -1.90
N GLU A 30 21.22 -1.94 -1.64
CA GLU A 30 21.78 -3.20 -2.13
C GLU A 30 21.02 -4.42 -1.58
N GLY A 31 20.50 -5.25 -2.50
CA GLY A 31 19.85 -6.52 -2.17
C GLY A 31 18.37 -6.43 -1.79
N GLU A 32 17.77 -5.24 -1.81
CA GLU A 32 16.34 -5.08 -1.57
C GLU A 32 15.51 -5.25 -2.86
N ASP A 33 14.55 -6.17 -2.82
CA ASP A 33 13.63 -6.43 -3.92
C ASP A 33 12.41 -5.51 -3.79
N ALA A 34 12.34 -4.48 -4.65
CA ALA A 34 11.24 -3.52 -4.69
C ALA A 34 9.85 -4.18 -4.72
N ALA A 35 9.72 -5.27 -5.49
CA ALA A 35 8.44 -5.96 -5.62
C ALA A 35 8.02 -6.58 -4.29
N LYS A 36 8.97 -7.14 -3.52
CA LYS A 36 8.69 -7.71 -2.19
C LYS A 36 8.35 -6.63 -1.17
N ILE A 37 9.02 -5.48 -1.19
CA ILE A 37 8.71 -4.37 -0.28
C ILE A 37 7.29 -3.86 -0.53
N VAL A 38 6.97 -3.56 -1.79
CA VAL A 38 5.65 -3.05 -2.19
C VAL A 38 4.58 -4.09 -1.89
N SER A 39 4.82 -5.37 -2.21
CA SER A 39 3.88 -6.45 -1.89
C SER A 39 3.63 -6.57 -0.40
N ARG A 40 4.67 -6.49 0.44
CA ARG A 40 4.52 -6.48 1.91
C ARG A 40 3.71 -5.28 2.38
N HIS A 41 3.98 -4.09 1.85
CA HIS A 41 3.27 -2.87 2.22
C HIS A 41 1.79 -2.94 1.84
N ILE A 42 1.47 -3.39 0.62
CA ILE A 42 0.09 -3.60 0.15
C ILE A 42 -0.63 -4.60 1.06
N LYS A 43 0.03 -5.70 1.44
CA LYS A 43 -0.56 -6.70 2.32
C LYS A 43 -0.88 -6.12 3.71
N LEU A 44 0.06 -5.37 4.29
CA LEU A 44 -0.15 -4.72 5.59
C LEU A 44 -1.29 -3.69 5.53
N LEU A 45 -1.35 -2.91 4.45
CA LEU A 45 -2.42 -1.92 4.25
C LEU A 45 -3.79 -2.59 4.14
N HIS A 46 -3.91 -3.68 3.38
CA HIS A 46 -5.16 -4.44 3.30
C HIS A 46 -5.55 -5.06 4.63
N GLN A 47 -4.61 -5.64 5.36
CA GLN A 47 -4.88 -6.22 6.69
C GLN A 47 -5.36 -5.16 7.69
N TYR A 48 -4.74 -3.99 7.69
CA TYR A 48 -5.17 -2.88 8.54
C TYR A 48 -6.58 -2.41 8.16
N ASN A 49 -6.86 -2.18 6.87
CA ASN A 49 -8.18 -1.74 6.42
C ASN A 49 -9.27 -2.77 6.74
N GLU A 50 -9.01 -4.05 6.51
CA GLU A 50 -9.96 -5.13 6.80
C GLU A 50 -10.27 -5.22 8.30
N ALA A 51 -9.25 -5.09 9.16
CA ALA A 51 -9.44 -5.05 10.61
C ALA A 51 -10.21 -3.80 11.06
N LYS A 52 -9.88 -2.63 10.49
CA LYS A 52 -10.58 -1.36 10.76
C LYS A 52 -12.05 -1.45 10.38
N ASP A 53 -12.35 -1.92 9.17
CA ASP A 53 -13.71 -2.05 8.67
C ASP A 53 -14.52 -3.04 9.52
N ALA A 54 -13.93 -4.19 9.87
CA ALA A 54 -14.56 -5.15 10.77
C ALA A 54 -14.85 -4.57 12.17
N ALA A 55 -13.95 -3.74 12.70
CA ALA A 55 -14.16 -3.03 13.95
C ALA A 55 -15.27 -1.97 13.82
N GLN A 56 -15.27 -1.18 12.75
CA GLN A 56 -16.27 -0.15 12.47
C GLN A 56 -17.68 -0.72 12.40
N VAL A 57 -17.84 -1.93 11.84
CA VAL A 57 -19.13 -2.65 11.81
C VAL A 57 -19.57 -3.11 13.21
N ARG A 58 -18.63 -3.47 14.08
CA ARG A 58 -18.94 -3.98 15.44
C ARG A 58 -19.19 -2.88 16.46
N ILE A 59 -18.57 -1.70 16.32
CA ILE A 59 -18.69 -0.60 17.28
C ILE A 59 -20.16 -0.17 17.51
N PRO A 60 -21.03 0.00 16.48
CA PRO A 60 -22.43 0.34 16.70
C PRO A 60 -23.20 -0.70 17.54
N SER A 61 -22.92 -2.00 17.31
CA SER A 61 -23.52 -3.07 18.10
C SER A 61 -23.02 -3.04 19.55
N LEU A 62 -21.73 -2.77 19.77
CA LEU A 62 -21.15 -2.64 21.10
C LEU A 62 -21.73 -1.43 21.86
N ALA A 63 -21.85 -0.29 21.19
CA ALA A 63 -22.47 0.92 21.72
C ALA A 63 -23.93 0.67 22.16
N THR A 64 -24.69 -0.04 21.33
CA THR A 64 -26.09 -0.43 21.62
C THR A 64 -26.17 -1.34 22.86
N ASN A 65 -25.32 -2.37 22.93
CA ASN A 65 -25.30 -3.30 24.07
C ASN A 65 -24.91 -2.62 25.39
N ARG A 66 -24.02 -1.63 25.33
CA ARG A 66 -23.56 -0.88 26.51
C ARG A 66 -24.41 0.35 26.84
N GLN A 67 -25.43 0.65 26.04
CA GLN A 67 -26.23 1.88 26.16
C GLN A 67 -25.35 3.15 26.13
N MET A 68 -24.29 3.12 25.35
CA MET A 68 -23.34 4.22 25.17
C MET A 68 -23.46 4.78 23.76
N THR A 69 -23.02 6.02 23.57
CA THR A 69 -22.87 6.58 22.22
C THR A 69 -21.64 6.00 21.53
N ILE A 70 -21.65 5.98 20.20
CA ILE A 70 -20.49 5.55 19.40
C ILE A 70 -19.23 6.34 19.79
N ARG A 71 -19.37 7.65 20.05
CA ARG A 71 -18.28 8.52 20.46
C ARG A 71 -17.65 8.08 21.80
N GLN A 72 -18.48 7.77 22.80
CA GLN A 72 -17.98 7.29 24.09
C GLN A 72 -17.26 5.94 23.96
N VAL A 73 -17.73 5.06 23.08
CA VAL A 73 -17.01 3.81 22.78
C VAL A 73 -15.66 4.09 22.11
N HIS A 74 -15.57 5.06 21.20
CA HIS A 74 -14.27 5.44 20.63
C HIS A 74 -13.32 5.99 21.69
N GLU A 75 -13.81 6.86 22.58
CA GLU A 75 -13.03 7.42 23.70
C GLU A 75 -12.56 6.34 24.69
N ASP A 76 -13.43 5.39 25.07
CA ASP A 76 -13.11 4.26 25.95
C ASP A 76 -12.02 3.33 25.40
N TYR A 77 -12.03 3.11 24.07
CA TYR A 77 -11.06 2.26 23.38
C TYR A 77 -9.84 3.04 22.87
N GLY A 78 -9.76 4.35 23.15
CA GLY A 78 -8.65 5.21 22.71
C GLY A 78 -8.57 5.40 21.20
N LEU A 79 -9.67 5.19 20.47
CA LEU A 79 -9.75 5.40 19.03
C LEU A 79 -9.92 6.91 18.77
N THR A 80 -8.88 7.54 18.22
CA THR A 80 -8.92 8.97 17.89
C THR A 80 -9.40 9.18 16.45
N ASP A 81 -9.87 10.39 16.11
CA ASP A 81 -10.28 10.74 14.74
C ASP A 81 -9.15 10.59 13.68
N ARG A 82 -7.91 10.34 14.12
CA ARG A 82 -6.72 10.17 13.27
C ARG A 82 -6.41 8.71 12.94
N ASP A 83 -7.12 7.76 13.56
CA ASP A 83 -6.96 6.30 13.39
C ASP A 83 -7.99 5.70 12.43
#